data_AF-A0A7C6HRK2-F1
#
_entry.id   AF-A0A7C6HRK2-F1
#
_cell.length_a   1.000
_cell.length_b   1.000
_cell.length_c   1.000
_cell.angle_alpha   90.00
_cell.angle_beta   90.00
_cell.angle_gamma   90.00
#
_symmetry.space_group_name_H-M   'P 1'
#
loop_
_entity.id
_entity.type
_entity.pdbx_description
1 polymer ?
#
loop_
_entity_poly.entity_id
_entity_poly.type
_entity_poly.pdbx_seq_one_letter_code
_entity_poly.pdbx_strand_id
1 'polypeptide(L)'
;LVRGAEDGGAVVLCGAPQHGAVPAVEALSRWDPRWLAERELTDRRALALPPTTVMALVTGDRRAVSAVAGGELPDEVVTLGPVIAPDDTARLVLRAPLTAGQALADHLLAVRRTATAKKVEDIVSIRMRVPDPTV
;
A
#
# COMPACT_ATOMS: atom_id res chain seq x y z
N LEU A 1 -30.50 -16.82 -8.76
CA LEU A 1 -29.87 -16.55 -10.06
C LEU A 1 -30.65 -15.42 -10.73
N VAL A 2 -29.96 -14.42 -11.30
CA VAL A 2 -30.57 -13.28 -12.01
C VAL A 2 -30.65 -13.56 -13.51
N ARG A 3 -31.54 -12.87 -14.24
CA ARG A 3 -31.65 -12.98 -15.71
C ARG A 3 -30.42 -12.37 -16.39
N GLY A 4 -29.93 -13.00 -17.46
CA GLY A 4 -28.89 -12.43 -18.31
C GLY A 4 -29.41 -11.26 -19.15
N ALA A 5 -28.52 -10.48 -19.77
CA ALA A 5 -28.90 -9.32 -20.57
C ALA A 5 -29.82 -9.69 -21.75
N GLU A 6 -29.51 -10.78 -22.46
CA GLU A 6 -30.33 -11.32 -23.58
C GLU A 6 -31.75 -11.74 -23.12
N ASP A 7 -31.91 -12.11 -21.85
CA ASP A 7 -33.20 -12.49 -21.25
C ASP A 7 -33.93 -11.29 -20.59
N GLY A 8 -33.52 -10.06 -20.93
CA GLY A 8 -34.09 -8.83 -20.39
C GLY A 8 -33.63 -8.50 -18.95
N GLY A 9 -32.51 -9.07 -18.50
CA GLY A 9 -31.87 -8.70 -17.25
C GLY A 9 -31.30 -7.27 -17.30
N ALA A 10 -31.52 -6.51 -16.24
CA ALA A 10 -31.02 -5.14 -16.11
C ALA A 10 -30.17 -4.97 -14.85
N VAL A 11 -29.18 -4.09 -14.93
CA VAL A 11 -28.35 -3.67 -13.79
C VAL A 11 -28.62 -2.19 -13.54
N VAL A 12 -28.90 -1.84 -12.28
CA VAL A 12 -29.08 -0.45 -11.84
C VAL A 12 -27.94 -0.11 -10.88
N LEU A 13 -27.18 0.93 -11.22
CA LEU A 13 -26.18 1.49 -10.32
C LEU A 13 -26.83 2.59 -9.47
N CYS A 14 -26.83 2.40 -8.15
CA CYS A 14 -27.36 3.36 -7.19
C CYS A 14 -26.23 4.14 -6.50
N GLY A 15 -26.49 5.39 -6.10
CA GLY A 15 -25.54 6.19 -5.33
C GLY A 15 -24.43 6.85 -6.15
N ALA A 16 -24.52 6.84 -7.48
CA ALA A 16 -23.66 7.68 -8.31
C ALA A 16 -23.96 9.17 -8.04
N PRO A 17 -22.95 10.01 -7.80
CA PRO A 17 -23.17 11.43 -7.56
C PRO A 17 -23.83 12.09 -8.78
N GLN A 18 -24.76 13.02 -8.53
CA GLN A 18 -25.50 13.73 -9.59
C GLN A 18 -24.62 14.70 -10.38
N HIS A 19 -23.48 15.11 -9.80
CA HIS A 19 -22.52 16.04 -10.38
C HIS A 19 -21.10 15.50 -10.23
N GLY A 20 -20.32 15.61 -11.31
CA GLY A 20 -18.96 15.11 -11.37
C GLY A 20 -18.87 13.73 -12.02
N ALA A 21 -17.91 13.58 -12.93
CA ALA A 21 -17.58 12.30 -13.53
C ALA A 21 -16.97 11.36 -12.47
N VAL A 22 -17.54 10.17 -12.33
CA VAL A 22 -16.91 9.07 -11.59
C VAL A 22 -16.36 8.09 -12.62
N PRO A 23 -15.03 7.99 -12.80
CA PRO A 23 -14.44 7.17 -13.86
C PRO A 23 -14.98 5.73 -13.90
N ALA A 24 -15.19 5.11 -12.74
CA ALA A 24 -15.76 3.77 -12.67
C ALA A 24 -17.19 3.67 -13.26
N VAL A 25 -18.01 4.71 -13.09
CA VAL A 25 -19.37 4.77 -13.63
C VAL A 25 -19.36 4.98 -15.14
N GLU A 26 -18.47 5.85 -15.62
CA GLU A 26 -18.30 6.09 -17.06
C GLU A 26 -17.82 4.82 -17.77
N ALA A 27 -16.83 4.14 -17.20
CA ALA A 27 -16.30 2.88 -17.70
C ALA A 27 -17.38 1.79 -17.74
N LEU A 28 -18.19 1.66 -16.68
CA LEU A 28 -19.28 0.69 -16.63
C LEU A 28 -20.34 0.99 -17.70
N SER A 29 -20.76 2.26 -17.84
CA SER A 29 -21.80 2.67 -18.79
C SER A 29 -21.39 2.43 -20.25
N ARG A 30 -20.10 2.54 -20.57
CA ARG A 30 -19.57 2.32 -21.91
C ARG A 30 -19.04 0.90 -22.14
N TRP A 31 -19.00 0.09 -21.08
CA TRP A 31 -18.32 -1.19 -21.04
C TRP A 31 -16.83 -1.08 -21.46
N ASP A 32 -16.11 -0.11 -20.90
CA ASP A 32 -14.68 0.12 -21.15
C ASP A 32 -13.83 -0.04 -19.88
N PRO A 33 -13.62 -1.28 -19.41
CA PRO A 33 -12.77 -1.54 -18.24
C PRO A 33 -11.28 -1.31 -18.54
N ARG A 34 -10.86 -1.31 -19.81
CA ARG A 34 -9.45 -1.10 -20.19
C ARG A 34 -9.04 0.35 -19.95
N TRP A 35 -9.85 1.30 -20.42
CA TRP A 35 -9.60 2.72 -20.19
C TRP A 35 -9.50 3.04 -18.70
N LEU A 36 -10.40 2.47 -17.88
CA LEU A 36 -10.37 2.66 -16.43
C LEU A 36 -9.07 2.14 -15.82
N ALA A 37 -8.64 0.93 -16.20
CA ALA A 37 -7.42 0.33 -15.67
C ALA A 37 -6.15 1.10 -16.06
N GLU A 38 -6.06 1.57 -17.30
CA GLU A 38 -4.91 2.37 -17.79
C GLU A 38 -4.82 3.73 -17.08
N ARG A 39 -5.98 4.38 -16.89
CA ARG A 39 -6.08 5.64 -16.13
C ARG A 39 -5.67 5.44 -14.67
N GLU A 40 -6.24 4.44 -13.99
CA GLU A 40 -5.90 4.10 -12.60
C GLU A 40 -4.41 3.78 -12.42
N LEU A 41 -3.82 3.02 -13.36
CA LEU A 41 -2.40 2.69 -13.30
C LEU A 41 -1.52 3.93 -13.49
N THR A 42 -1.93 4.86 -14.36
CA THR A 42 -1.23 6.13 -14.57
C THR A 42 -1.24 6.99 -13.31
N ASP A 43 -2.40 7.13 -12.67
CA ASP A 43 -2.53 7.87 -11.40
C ASP A 43 -1.68 7.23 -10.30
N ARG A 44 -1.68 5.89 -10.21
CA ARG A 44 -0.84 5.17 -9.24
C ARG A 44 0.65 5.32 -9.50
N ARG A 45 1.10 5.37 -10.75
CA ARG A 45 2.51 5.67 -11.09
C ARG A 45 2.88 7.08 -10.65
N ALA A 46 2.03 8.07 -10.95
CA ALA A 46 2.27 9.47 -10.61
C ALA A 46 2.39 9.69 -9.09
N LEU A 47 1.62 8.93 -8.31
CA LEU A 47 1.66 9.00 -6.84
C LEU A 47 2.66 8.02 -6.20
N ALA A 48 3.38 7.23 -7.01
CA ALA A 48 4.22 6.13 -6.57
C ALA A 48 3.50 5.25 -5.52
N LEU A 49 2.37 4.67 -5.96
CA LEU A 49 1.53 3.74 -5.22
C LEU A 49 1.61 2.33 -5.84
N PRO A 50 1.43 1.25 -5.05
CA PRO A 50 1.39 -0.11 -5.57
C PRO A 50 0.33 -0.26 -6.67
N PRO A 51 0.59 -0.96 -7.79
CA PRO A 51 1.69 -1.91 -7.99
C PRO A 51 2.96 -1.30 -8.57
N THR A 52 3.10 0.03 -8.61
CA THR A 52 4.20 0.72 -9.31
C THR A 52 5.42 0.99 -8.43
N THR A 53 5.29 0.69 -7.13
CA THR A 53 6.32 0.78 -6.11
C THR A 53 6.20 -0.43 -5.17
N VAL A 54 7.25 -0.72 -4.42
CA VAL A 54 7.20 -1.64 -3.29
C VAL A 54 7.02 -0.83 -2.01
N MET A 55 5.99 -1.17 -1.23
CA MET A 55 5.79 -0.64 0.11
C MET A 55 5.99 -1.73 1.15
N ALA A 56 6.68 -1.39 2.23
CA ALA A 56 6.80 -2.21 3.42
C ALA A 56 6.27 -1.45 4.63
N LEU A 57 5.50 -2.14 5.46
CA LEU A 57 4.89 -1.64 6.68
C LEU A 57 5.62 -2.27 7.86
N VAL A 58 6.12 -1.43 8.75
CA VAL A 58 6.73 -1.82 10.03
C VAL A 58 5.84 -1.31 11.16
N THR A 59 5.42 -2.19 12.05
CA THR A 59 4.57 -1.87 13.19
C THR A 59 5.09 -2.48 14.47
N GLY A 60 4.97 -1.79 15.60
CA GLY A 60 5.41 -2.29 16.91
C GLY A 60 5.44 -1.19 17.95
N ASP A 61 6.18 -1.39 19.03
CA ASP A 61 6.46 -0.36 20.04
C ASP A 61 7.14 0.88 19.42
N ARG A 62 6.84 2.07 19.95
CA ARG A 62 7.44 3.35 19.52
C ARG A 62 8.96 3.28 19.40
N ARG A 63 9.66 2.76 20.41
CA ARG A 63 11.12 2.73 20.44
C ARG A 63 11.66 1.81 19.36
N ALA A 64 11.06 0.62 19.23
CA ALA A 64 11.47 -0.37 18.24
C ALA A 64 11.31 0.17 16.81
N VAL A 65 10.17 0.79 16.50
CA VAL A 65 9.91 1.36 15.17
C VAL A 65 10.78 2.60 14.91
N SER A 66 11.00 3.46 15.91
CA SER A 66 11.87 4.64 15.78
C SER A 66 13.33 4.25 15.53
N ALA A 67 13.79 3.14 16.11
CA ALA A 67 15.13 2.61 15.85
C ALA A 67 15.29 2.14 14.39
N VAL A 68 14.24 1.57 13.78
CA VAL A 68 14.24 1.24 12.35
C VAL A 68 14.25 2.51 11.50
N ALA A 69 13.42 3.50 11.85
CA ALA A 69 13.32 4.75 11.09
C ALA A 69 14.63 5.57 11.11
N GLY A 70 15.42 5.48 12.18
CA GLY A 70 16.71 6.17 12.31
C GLY A 70 17.93 5.39 11.79
N GLY A 71 17.75 4.18 11.26
CA GLY A 71 18.83 3.38 10.70
C GLY A 71 19.26 3.87 9.30
N GLU A 72 20.44 3.43 8.84
CA GLU A 72 20.86 3.61 7.45
C GLU A 72 19.97 2.78 6.53
N LEU A 73 19.30 3.47 5.60
CA LEU A 73 18.42 2.85 4.61
C LEU A 73 19.16 2.61 3.30
N PRO A 74 18.77 1.60 2.51
CA PRO A 74 19.26 1.44 1.15
C PRO A 74 18.94 2.66 0.29
N ASP A 75 19.74 2.86 -0.76
CA ASP A 75 19.48 3.88 -1.76
C ASP A 75 18.05 3.74 -2.33
N GLU A 76 17.45 4.88 -2.68
CA GLU A 76 16.10 4.99 -3.26
C GLU A 76 14.93 4.59 -2.32
N VAL A 77 15.20 4.21 -1.07
CA VAL A 77 14.16 3.96 -0.06
C VAL A 77 13.74 5.27 0.59
N VAL A 78 12.43 5.55 0.55
CA VAL A 78 11.80 6.71 1.19
C VAL A 78 11.06 6.28 2.45
N THR A 79 11.31 6.99 3.54
CA THR A 79 10.64 6.80 4.83
C THR A 79 9.41 7.68 4.97
N LEU A 80 8.28 7.09 5.36
CA LEU A 80 7.05 7.79 5.68
C LEU A 80 6.63 7.42 7.11
N GLY A 81 6.67 8.40 8.02
CA GLY A 81 6.48 8.19 9.46
C GLY A 81 7.79 8.28 10.25
N PRO A 82 7.85 7.74 11.50
CA PRO A 82 6.82 6.93 12.13
C PRO A 82 5.61 7.73 12.62
N VAL A 83 4.42 7.15 12.49
CA VAL A 83 3.18 7.67 13.10
C VAL A 83 2.96 6.94 14.42
N ILE A 84 2.82 7.70 15.49
CA ILE A 84 2.63 7.18 16.85
C ILE A 84 1.15 7.23 17.22
N ALA A 85 0.61 6.11 17.67
CA ALA A 85 -0.75 6.00 18.17
C ALA A 85 -0.83 6.32 19.68
N PRO A 86 -2.04 6.61 20.22
CA PRO A 86 -2.20 6.92 21.64
C PRO A 86 -1.80 5.79 22.61
N ASP A 87 -1.81 4.55 22.15
CA ASP A 87 -1.43 3.34 22.91
C ASP A 87 0.08 3.03 22.85
N ASP A 88 0.88 3.99 22.38
CA ASP A 88 2.32 3.90 22.21
C ASP A 88 2.80 2.95 21.10
N THR A 89 1.87 2.37 20.34
CA THR A 89 2.23 1.66 19.11
C THR A 89 2.61 2.65 18.01
N ALA A 90 3.47 2.20 17.10
CA ALA A 90 3.99 3.00 16.02
C ALA A 90 3.88 2.28 14.68
N ARG A 91 3.72 3.07 13.62
CA ARG A 91 3.64 2.61 12.24
C ARG A 91 4.62 3.38 11.37
N LEU A 92 5.45 2.65 10.63
CA LEU A 92 6.42 3.17 9.69
C LEU A 92 6.17 2.54 8.33
N VAL A 93 6.21 3.34 7.28
CA VAL A 93 6.13 2.86 5.89
C VAL A 93 7.44 3.17 5.20
N LEU A 94 8.06 2.14 4.62
CA LEU A 94 9.19 2.27 3.72
C LEU A 94 8.71 2.05 2.30
N ARG A 95 9.05 2.96 1.39
CA ARG A 95 8.67 2.90 -0.02
C ARG A 95 9.92 2.87 -0.89
N ALA A 96 9.95 1.98 -1.88
CA ALA A 96 11.06 1.85 -2.80
C ALA A 96 10.55 1.65 -4.25
N PRO A 97 11.30 2.08 -5.28
CA PRO A 97 11.00 1.69 -6.65
C PRO A 97 11.03 0.16 -6.81
N LEU A 98 10.35 -0.36 -7.84
CA LEU A 98 10.29 -1.81 -8.09
C LEU A 98 11.68 -2.45 -8.24
N THR A 99 12.62 -1.72 -8.82
CA THR A 99 14.03 -2.11 -8.99
C THR A 99 14.76 -2.30 -7.67
N ALA A 100 14.44 -1.50 -6.65
CA ALA A 100 15.04 -1.56 -5.32
C ALA A 100 14.27 -2.47 -4.34
N GLY A 101 13.23 -3.17 -4.81
CA GLY A 101 12.38 -4.01 -3.95
C GLY A 101 13.14 -5.13 -3.22
N GLN A 102 14.17 -5.70 -3.86
CA GLN A 102 15.00 -6.73 -3.25
C GLN A 102 15.92 -6.14 -2.17
N ALA A 103 16.56 -5.00 -2.45
CA ALA A 103 17.41 -4.31 -1.48
C ALA A 103 16.62 -3.92 -0.21
N LEU A 104 15.37 -3.46 -0.38
CA LEU A 104 14.48 -3.20 0.75
C LEU A 104 14.17 -4.46 1.55
N ALA A 105 13.93 -5.60 0.89
CA ALA A 105 13.66 -6.88 1.56
C ALA A 105 14.87 -7.35 2.37
N ASP A 106 16.06 -7.27 1.79
CA ASP A 106 17.32 -7.69 2.44
C ASP A 106 17.63 -6.81 3.66
N HIS A 107 17.41 -5.49 3.55
CA HIS A 107 17.53 -4.57 4.67
C HIS A 107 16.57 -4.91 5.81
N LEU A 108 15.29 -5.11 5.51
CA LEU A 108 14.28 -5.45 6.53
C LEU A 108 14.55 -6.81 7.19
N LEU A 109 15.09 -7.76 6.44
CA LEU A 109 15.54 -9.04 7.00
C LEU A 109 16.72 -8.85 7.96
N ALA A 110 17.69 -7.98 7.62
CA ALA A 110 18.81 -7.64 8.50
C ALA A 110 18.34 -6.94 9.79
N VAL A 111 17.39 -6.01 9.69
CA VAL A 111 16.73 -5.37 10.84
C VAL A 111 16.13 -6.42 11.78
N ARG A 112 15.35 -7.36 11.23
CA ARG A 112 14.73 -8.43 12.01
C ARG A 112 15.76 -9.33 12.68
N ARG A 113 16.83 -9.71 11.96
CA ARG A 113 17.92 -10.53 12.51
C ARG A 113 18.62 -9.87 13.69
N THR A 114 18.93 -8.59 13.58
CA THR A 114 19.57 -7.82 14.65
C THR A 114 18.69 -7.71 15.88
N ALA A 115 17.38 -7.47 15.70
CA ALA A 115 16.42 -7.41 16.81
C ALA A 115 16.33 -8.76 17.55
N THR A 116 16.21 -9.88 16.81
CA THR A 116 16.16 -11.22 17.40
C THR A 116 17.47 -11.60 18.11
N ALA A 117 18.63 -11.28 17.53
CA ALA A 117 19.94 -11.59 18.13
C ALA A 117 20.17 -10.85 19.45
N LYS A 118 19.69 -9.60 19.55
CA LYS A 118 19.79 -8.78 20.76
C LYS A 118 18.79 -9.18 21.86
N LYS A 119 17.92 -10.17 21.63
CA LYS A 119 16.81 -10.55 22.52
C LYS A 119 15.97 -9.33 22.93
N VAL A 120 15.72 -8.42 21.99
CA VAL A 120 14.85 -7.27 22.24
C VAL A 120 13.45 -7.81 22.54
N GLU A 121 12.87 -7.37 23.66
CA GLU A 121 11.51 -7.78 24.04
C GLU A 121 10.47 -7.23 23.06
N ASP A 122 10.68 -6.00 22.57
CA ASP A 122 9.79 -5.31 21.63
C ASP A 122 10.21 -5.51 20.16
N ILE A 123 9.83 -6.65 19.58
CA ILE A 123 10.12 -6.95 18.17
C ILE A 123 9.08 -6.29 17.25
N VAL A 124 9.54 -5.63 16.19
CA VAL A 124 8.66 -5.08 15.14
C VAL A 124 8.07 -6.18 14.25
N SER A 125 6.81 -6.03 13.86
CA SER A 125 6.17 -6.76 12.78
C SER A 125 6.45 -6.06 11.44
N ILE A 126 6.80 -6.83 10.42
CA ILE A 126 7.16 -6.34 9.09
C ILE A 126 6.29 -7.04 8.04
N ARG A 127 5.61 -6.25 7.20
CA ARG A 127 4.85 -6.74 6.04
C ARG A 127 5.35 -6.05 4.78
N MET A 128 5.60 -6.81 3.71
CA MET A 128 6.06 -6.27 2.43
C MET A 128 4.99 -6.39 1.34
N ARG A 129 5.11 -5.56 0.30
CA ARG A 129 4.16 -5.45 -0.81
C ARG A 129 2.72 -5.21 -0.32
N VAL A 130 2.60 -4.33 0.66
CA VAL A 130 1.29 -3.94 1.20
C VAL A 130 0.57 -3.10 0.14
N PRO A 131 -0.68 -3.43 -0.25
CA PRO A 131 -1.42 -2.69 -1.28
C PRO A 131 -1.77 -1.26 -0.85
N ASP A 132 -2.11 -1.11 0.44
CA ASP A 132 -2.39 0.15 1.09
C ASP A 132 -1.86 0.08 2.54
N PRO A 133 -0.82 0.85 2.90
CA PRO A 133 -0.29 0.85 4.26
C PRO A 133 -1.11 1.68 5.26
N THR A 134 -2.12 2.43 4.79
CA THR A 134 -3.03 3.23 5.62
C THR A 134 -4.19 2.42 6.18
N VAL A 135 -4.55 1.31 5.53
CA VAL A 135 -5.64 0.39 5.92
C VAL A 135 -5.14 -0.70 6.88
#